data_AF-A0A4P5ULL4-F1
#
_entry.id   AF-A0A4P5ULL4-F1
#
_cell.length_a   1.000
_cell.length_b   1.000
_cell.length_c   1.000
_cell.angle_alpha   90.00
_cell.angle_beta   90.00
_cell.angle_gamma   90.00
#
_symmetry.space_group_name_H-M   'P 1'
#
loop_
_entity.id
_entity.type
_entity.pdbx_description
1 polymer ?
#
loop_
_entity_poly.entity_id
_entity_poly.type
_entity_poly.pdbx_seq_one_letter_code
_entity_poly.pdbx_strand_id
1 'polypeptide(L)' 'MASKKSKELKDISGLVFVGCMFIGGGIGFLINQVVVGGAIGMGVGFLAMAYLKSK' A
#
# COMPACT_ATOMS: atom_id res chain seq x y z
N MET A 1 17.95 -19.39 -11.82
CA MET A 1 17.37 -18.02 -11.67
C MET A 1 15.97 -18.00 -11.01
N ALA A 2 15.57 -19.00 -10.21
CA ALA A 2 14.21 -19.08 -9.64
C ALA A 2 14.08 -18.57 -8.18
N SER A 3 15.19 -18.34 -7.46
CA SER A 3 15.18 -18.01 -6.02
C SER A 3 15.00 -16.51 -5.71
N LYS A 4 15.20 -15.61 -6.69
CA LYS A 4 15.12 -14.14 -6.47
C LYS A 4 13.68 -13.60 -6.40
N LYS A 5 12.73 -14.27 -7.06
CA LYS A 5 11.36 -13.76 -7.29
C LYS A 5 10.51 -13.71 -6.01
N SER A 6 10.68 -14.68 -5.09
CA SER A 6 9.87 -14.75 -3.86
C SER A 6 10.33 -13.81 -2.74
N LYS A 7 11.59 -13.33 -2.78
CA LYS A 7 12.08 -12.29 -1.86
C LYS A 7 11.64 -10.90 -2.34
N GLU A 8 11.81 -10.63 -3.64
CA GLU A 8 11.43 -9.36 -4.26
C GLU A 8 9.91 -9.09 -4.17
N LEU A 9 9.05 -10.10 -4.32
CA LEU A 9 7.59 -9.93 -4.17
C LEU A 9 7.15 -9.51 -2.76
N LYS A 10 7.86 -9.98 -1.72
CA LYS A 10 7.61 -9.54 -0.33
C LYS A 10 8.02 -8.08 -0.13
N ASP A 11 9.13 -7.66 -0.74
CA ASP A 11 9.61 -6.29 -0.66
C ASP A 11 8.72 -5.32 -1.47
N ILE A 12 8.23 -5.73 -2.64
CA ILE A 12 7.32 -4.93 -3.47
C ILE A 12 5.96 -4.72 -2.79
N SER A 13 5.44 -5.73 -2.10
CA SER A 13 4.15 -5.60 -1.39
C SER A 13 4.22 -4.51 -0.29
N GLY A 14 5.33 -4.44 0.44
CA GLY A 14 5.59 -3.39 1.43
C GLY A 14 5.70 -2.01 0.80
N LEU A 15 6.41 -1.89 -0.32
CA LEU A 15 6.53 -0.61 -1.05
C LEU A 15 5.18 -0.12 -1.59
N VAL A 16 4.35 -1.01 -2.12
CA VAL A 16 3.00 -0.68 -2.60
C VAL A 16 2.13 -0.19 -1.45
N PHE A 17 2.22 -0.80 -0.27
CA PHE A 17 1.48 -0.36 0.91
C PHE A 17 1.93 1.01 1.41
N VAL A 18 3.24 1.24 1.53
CA VAL A 18 3.77 2.55 1.93
C VAL A 18 3.37 3.62 0.91
N GLY A 19 3.46 3.34 -0.38
CA GLY A 19 3.02 4.25 -1.44
C GLY A 19 1.52 4.59 -1.33
N CYS A 20 0.68 3.60 -1.10
CA CYS A 20 -0.76 3.82 -0.94
C CYS A 20 -1.10 4.62 0.33
N MET A 21 -0.35 4.41 1.41
CA MET A 21 -0.48 5.17 2.66
C MET A 21 -0.05 6.64 2.49
N PHE A 22 1.03 6.89 1.72
CA PHE A 22 1.46 8.25 1.37
C PHE A 22 0.46 8.96 0.44
N ILE A 23 -0.09 8.26 -0.55
CA ILE A 23 -1.12 8.82 -1.43
C ILE A 23 -2.40 9.12 -0.64
N GLY A 24 -2.88 8.18 0.17
CA GLY A 24 -4.08 8.35 1.00
C GLY A 24 -3.91 9.48 2.02
N GLY A 25 -2.80 9.47 2.77
CA GLY A 25 -2.47 10.53 3.73
C GLY A 25 -2.28 11.89 3.07
N GLY A 26 -1.63 11.93 1.90
CA GLY A 26 -1.44 13.15 1.11
C GLY A 26 -2.74 13.74 0.59
N ILE A 27 -3.66 12.90 0.10
CA ILE A 27 -5.01 13.33 -0.29
C ILE A 27 -5.79 13.80 0.95
N GLY A 28 -5.69 13.10 2.08
CA GLY A 28 -6.32 13.52 3.34
C GLY A 28 -5.78 14.85 3.86
N PHE A 29 -4.49 15.13 3.65
CA PHE A 29 -3.87 16.40 4.03
C PHE A 29 -4.48 17.58 3.28
N LEU A 30 -4.80 17.42 1.98
CA LEU A 30 -5.49 18.46 1.20
C LEU A 30 -6.88 18.80 1.74
N ILE A 31 -7.55 17.84 2.40
CA ILE A 31 -8.92 17.99 2.92
C ILE A 31 -8.89 18.39 4.42
N ASN A 32 -7.71 18.70 5.00
CA ASN A 32 -7.51 18.89 6.45
C ASN A 32 -7.95 17.67 7.30
N GLN A 33 -8.08 16.50 6.68
CA GLN A 33 -8.58 15.27 7.27
C GLN A 33 -7.57 14.14 7.09
N VAL A 34 -6.40 14.32 7.70
CA VAL A 34 -5.27 13.39 7.62
C VAL A 34 -5.65 11.99 8.15
N VAL A 35 -6.51 11.94 9.18
CA VAL A 35 -7.00 10.67 9.75
C VAL A 35 -7.83 9.90 8.73
N VAL A 36 -8.71 10.59 8.00
CA VAL A 36 -9.54 9.98 6.96
C VAL A 36 -8.69 9.53 5.77
N GLY A 37 -7.75 10.36 5.33
CA GLY A 37 -6.82 9.99 4.26
C GLY A 37 -5.94 8.79 4.61
N GLY A 38 -5.42 8.74 5.84
CA GLY A 38 -4.65 7.61 6.34
C GLY A 38 -5.48 6.33 6.44
N ALA A 39 -6.74 6.42 6.90
CA ALA A 39 -7.66 5.29 6.94
C ALA A 39 -7.99 4.75 5.54
N ILE A 40 -8.19 5.65 4.56
CA ILE A 40 -8.38 5.27 3.16
C ILE A 40 -7.10 4.61 2.60
N GLY A 41 -5.92 5.19 2.87
CA GLY A 41 -4.64 4.62 2.45
C GLY A 41 -4.37 3.22 3.03
N MET A 42 -4.75 2.97 4.28
CA MET A 42 -4.69 1.64 4.89
C MET A 42 -5.67 0.66 4.25
N GLY A 43 -6.91 1.08 3.97
CA GLY A 43 -7.92 0.25 3.31
C GLY A 43 -7.51 -0.17 1.89
N VAL A 44 -7.06 0.80 1.06
CA VAL A 44 -6.62 0.53 -0.31
C VAL A 44 -5.31 -0.26 -0.32
N GLY A 45 -4.37 0.04 0.58
CA GLY A 45 -3.12 -0.72 0.74
C GLY A 45 -3.36 -2.18 1.14
N PHE A 46 -4.32 -2.44 2.01
CA PHE A 46 -4.71 -3.80 2.41
C PHE A 46 -5.33 -4.58 1.24
N LEU A 47 -6.21 -3.94 0.46
CA LEU A 47 -6.79 -4.51 -0.77
C LEU A 47 -5.71 -4.84 -1.82
N ALA A 48 -4.73 -3.95 -2.00
CA ALA A 48 -3.63 -4.16 -2.94
C ALA A 48 -2.76 -5.36 -2.53
N MET A 49 -2.38 -5.47 -1.26
CA MET A 49 -1.66 -6.64 -0.76
C MET A 49 -2.48 -7.93 -0.88
N ALA A 50 -3.78 -7.88 -0.57
CA ALA A 50 -4.67 -9.04 -0.69
C ALA A 50 -4.78 -9.51 -2.15
N TYR A 51 -4.90 -8.58 -3.10
CA TYR A 51 -4.93 -8.88 -4.53
C TYR A 51 -3.59 -9.44 -5.03
N LEU A 52 -2.47 -8.84 -4.62
CA LEU A 52 -1.13 -9.33 -4.95
C LEU A 52 -0.83 -10.70 -4.34
N LYS A 53 -1.40 -11.01 -3.16
CA LYS A 53 -1.26 -12.31 -2.51
C LYS A 53 -2.23 -13.37 -3.06
N SER A 54 -3.35 -12.94 -3.64
CA SER A 54 -4.33 -13.82 -4.29
C SER A 54 -3.89 -14.29 -5.68
N LYS A 55 -2.84 -13.69 -6.26
CA LYS A 55 -2.32 -14.02 -7.59
C LYS A 55 -0.92 -14.62 -7.49
#